data_AF-A0AAN0JMJ7-F1
#
_entry.id   AF-A0AAN0JMJ7-F1
#
_cell.length_a   1.000
_cell.length_b   1.000
_cell.length_c   1.000
_cell.angle_alpha   90.00
_cell.angle_beta   90.00
_cell.angle_gamma   90.00
#
_symmetry.space_group_name_H-M   'P 1'
#
loop_
_entity.id
_entity.type
_entity.pdbx_description
1 polymer ?
#
loop_
_entity_poly.entity_id
_entity_poly.type
_entity_poly.pdbx_seq_one_letter_code
_entity_poly.pdbx_strand_id
1 'polypeptide(L)'
;MSVDLMEDKSYKSDSISFVNLTLSFNDKYLIFAMMSMQHQFLLLFISVLGFMATTGKNQLPIHCMQTHTHIHRGTHTHTHTHTHTHTFIIYVATYTTGSAASCGNNGPFKCLGATKDVWIESGYGNYNSYRFLIFGKHVYYPKKRLLIQFDDIPSSCGKVVWAKLYLKYYYSHKPSWVNAKDIHRTVQVHQIKKDWSETQATSIYRKSGVKWSKTYLALDGSDANADSIDTATFPPAKPWLELEITEAARNWKNGEKNYGVVIWATNENDDGRDIRFFSREYWYSTYRPRLYLLCN
;
A
#
# COMPACT_ATOMS: atom_id res chain seq x y z
N MET A 1 60.23 21.81 13.05
CA MET A 1 59.64 21.87 11.69
C MET A 1 59.82 20.50 11.08
N SER A 2 58.72 19.81 10.81
CA SER A 2 58.59 18.63 9.94
C SER A 2 59.31 17.34 10.35
N VAL A 3 58.81 16.13 10.10
CA VAL A 3 57.52 15.56 9.66
C VAL A 3 57.67 14.09 10.05
N ASP A 4 56.70 13.51 10.78
CA ASP A 4 56.53 12.06 10.85
C ASP A 4 55.44 11.67 9.84
N LEU A 5 55.73 10.66 9.02
CA LEU A 5 54.81 10.05 8.07
C LEU A 5 54.59 8.58 8.44
N MET A 6 53.30 8.25 8.59
CA MET A 6 52.57 7.02 8.22
C MET A 6 53.04 5.65 8.73
N GLU A 7 52.15 4.91 9.40
CA GLU A 7 51.38 3.84 8.73
C GLU A 7 50.19 3.33 9.58
N ASP A 8 49.29 2.62 8.89
CA ASP A 8 47.85 2.42 9.11
C ASP A 8 47.52 1.02 9.67
N LYS A 9 46.42 0.90 10.45
CA LYS A 9 45.28 -0.05 10.24
C LYS A 9 44.49 -0.43 11.50
N SER A 10 43.17 -0.19 11.38
CA SER A 10 42.05 -1.08 11.76
C SER A 10 41.67 -1.32 13.23
N TYR A 11 40.52 -0.78 13.64
CA TYR A 11 39.48 -1.42 14.49
C TYR A 11 38.26 -0.46 14.58
N LYS A 12 36.98 -0.80 14.73
CA LYS A 12 36.13 -1.97 14.49
C LYS A 12 34.69 -1.45 14.65
N SER A 13 33.84 -1.72 13.67
CA SER A 13 32.38 -1.62 13.81
C SER A 13 31.89 -2.70 14.76
N ASP A 14 31.04 -2.35 15.73
CA ASP A 14 29.76 -3.04 16.00
C ASP A 14 29.22 -2.76 17.42
N SER A 15 27.98 -2.29 17.49
CA SER A 15 26.96 -2.82 18.43
C SER A 15 25.59 -2.20 18.11
N ILE A 16 24.77 -2.94 17.36
CA ILE A 16 23.32 -2.76 17.37
C ILE A 16 22.74 -3.86 18.24
N SER A 17 22.16 -3.44 19.37
CA SER A 17 21.41 -4.26 20.30
C SER A 17 20.11 -4.72 19.65
N PHE A 18 19.89 -6.02 19.54
CA PHE A 18 18.57 -6.56 19.21
C PHE A 18 17.82 -6.92 20.49
N VAL A 19 16.63 -6.34 20.62
CA VAL A 19 15.66 -6.58 21.68
C VAL A 19 15.08 -7.99 21.51
N ASN A 20 15.12 -8.78 22.58
CA ASN A 20 14.47 -10.09 22.66
C ASN A 20 12.95 -9.94 22.57
N LEU A 21 12.31 -10.70 21.66
CA LEU A 21 10.87 -10.90 21.68
C LEU A 21 10.58 -12.35 22.11
N THR A 22 10.15 -12.52 23.35
CA THR A 22 9.74 -13.81 23.91
C THR A 22 8.30 -14.11 23.47
N LEU A 23 8.08 -15.23 22.77
CA LEU A 23 6.75 -15.80 22.57
C LEU A 23 6.62 -17.06 23.42
N SER A 24 5.66 -17.04 24.36
CA SER A 24 5.38 -18.13 25.31
C SER A 24 4.36 -19.09 24.73
N PHE A 25 4.70 -20.38 24.64
CA PHE A 25 3.73 -21.49 24.51
C PHE A 25 4.28 -22.76 25.19
N ASN A 26 3.58 -23.23 26.23
CA ASN A 26 3.67 -24.57 26.85
C ASN A 26 2.66 -25.51 26.12
N ASP A 27 2.81 -26.83 25.92
CA ASP A 27 3.62 -27.84 26.59
C ASP A 27 4.09 -28.99 25.63
N LYS A 28 5.42 -29.08 25.49
CA LYS A 28 6.31 -30.24 25.78
C LYS A 28 6.51 -31.48 24.89
N TYR A 29 5.71 -31.86 23.89
CA TYR A 29 6.09 -33.05 23.06
C TYR A 29 5.89 -32.97 21.55
N LEU A 30 5.28 -31.91 21.01
CA LEU A 30 5.19 -31.68 19.55
C LEU A 30 6.41 -30.91 18.99
N ILE A 31 7.25 -30.39 19.89
CA ILE A 31 8.30 -29.41 19.59
C ILE A 31 9.56 -30.09 18.99
N PHE A 32 9.90 -31.33 19.36
CA PHE A 32 11.14 -31.95 18.87
C PHE A 32 11.10 -32.37 17.38
N ALA A 33 9.95 -32.81 16.85
CA ALA A 33 9.84 -33.19 15.45
C ALA A 33 9.65 -31.97 14.51
N MET A 34 8.95 -30.93 14.97
CA MET A 34 8.73 -29.72 14.18
C MET A 34 9.93 -28.75 14.18
N MET A 35 10.74 -28.72 15.26
CA MET A 35 11.95 -27.88 15.30
C MET A 35 13.08 -28.38 14.40
N SER A 36 13.16 -29.70 14.13
CA SER A 36 14.13 -30.28 13.20
C SER A 36 13.83 -29.85 11.74
N MET A 37 12.55 -29.86 11.36
CA MET A 37 12.11 -29.37 10.05
C MET A 37 12.32 -27.86 9.92
N GLN A 38 11.94 -27.04 10.92
CA GLN A 38 12.08 -25.58 10.83
C GLN A 38 13.54 -25.10 10.79
N HIS A 39 14.49 -25.78 11.44
CA HIS A 39 15.90 -25.39 11.39
C HIS A 39 16.56 -25.66 10.03
N GLN A 40 16.26 -26.80 9.39
CA GLN A 40 16.76 -27.07 8.04
C GLN A 40 16.15 -26.10 7.02
N PHE A 41 14.87 -25.76 7.14
CA PHE A 41 14.23 -24.76 6.30
C PHE A 41 14.78 -23.34 6.53
N LEU A 42 15.07 -22.96 7.78
CA LEU A 42 15.66 -21.65 8.12
C LEU A 42 17.09 -21.51 7.59
N LEU A 43 17.92 -22.55 7.70
CA LEU A 43 19.28 -22.55 7.17
C LEU A 43 19.31 -22.51 5.63
N LEU A 44 18.37 -23.20 4.98
CA LEU A 44 18.13 -23.07 3.53
C LEU A 44 17.65 -21.66 3.15
N PHE A 45 16.79 -21.04 3.97
CA PHE A 45 16.32 -19.67 3.74
C PHE A 45 17.46 -18.66 3.82
N ILE A 46 18.33 -18.77 4.83
CA ILE A 46 19.49 -17.90 5.02
C ILE A 46 20.51 -18.08 3.89
N SER A 47 20.76 -19.32 3.46
CA SER A 47 21.72 -19.58 2.36
C SER A 47 21.21 -19.07 1.01
N VAL A 48 19.91 -19.18 0.73
CA VAL A 48 19.29 -18.63 -0.49
C VAL A 48 19.30 -17.09 -0.48
N LEU A 49 18.99 -16.46 0.65
CA LEU A 49 19.12 -15.00 0.82
C LEU A 49 20.55 -14.52 0.59
N GLY A 50 21.55 -15.25 1.13
CA GLY A 50 22.97 -14.96 0.91
C GLY A 50 23.42 -15.14 -0.54
N PHE A 51 22.94 -16.18 -1.23
CA PHE A 51 23.30 -16.47 -2.63
C PHE A 51 22.61 -15.51 -3.63
N MET A 52 21.42 -15.00 -3.33
CA MET A 52 20.77 -13.99 -4.17
C MET A 52 21.39 -12.60 -4.01
N ALA A 53 21.86 -12.24 -2.80
CA ALA A 53 22.55 -10.98 -2.55
C ALA A 53 23.86 -10.85 -3.35
N THR A 54 24.49 -11.96 -3.72
CA THR A 54 25.73 -11.98 -4.51
C THR A 54 25.52 -12.09 -6.02
N THR A 55 24.35 -12.57 -6.48
CA THR A 55 24.12 -12.89 -7.91
C THR A 55 23.11 -11.98 -8.61
N GLY A 56 22.36 -11.15 -7.88
CA GLY A 56 21.43 -10.16 -8.48
C GLY A 56 20.26 -10.76 -9.28
N LYS A 57 19.99 -12.07 -9.12
CA LYS A 57 18.89 -12.76 -9.80
C LYS A 57 17.62 -12.70 -8.95
N ASN A 58 16.50 -12.29 -9.54
CA ASN A 58 15.22 -12.12 -8.85
C ASN A 58 14.36 -13.41 -8.76
N GLN A 59 14.87 -14.54 -9.25
CA GLN A 59 14.16 -15.82 -9.25
C GLN A 59 15.16 -16.97 -9.13
N LEU A 60 14.91 -17.89 -8.20
CA LEU A 60 15.55 -19.21 -8.16
C LEU A 60 14.47 -20.26 -7.85
N PRO A 61 14.37 -21.35 -8.64
CA PRO A 61 13.55 -22.50 -8.28
C PRO A 61 14.23 -23.28 -7.15
N ILE A 62 13.54 -23.45 -6.03
CA ILE A 62 13.99 -24.34 -4.94
C ILE A 62 13.20 -25.64 -5.07
N HIS A 63 13.89 -26.73 -5.37
CA HIS A 63 13.30 -28.08 -5.36
C HIS A 63 13.60 -28.75 -4.02
N CYS A 64 12.57 -29.00 -3.22
CA CYS A 64 12.67 -29.83 -2.02
C CYS A 64 12.03 -31.19 -2.33
N MET A 65 12.82 -32.27 -2.27
CA MET A 65 12.30 -33.63 -2.33
C MET A 65 12.17 -34.18 -0.91
N GLN A 66 10.98 -34.67 -0.59
CA GLN A 66 10.71 -35.27 0.71
C GLN A 66 10.31 -36.74 0.49
N THR A 67 11.06 -37.65 1.11
CA THR A 67 10.81 -39.10 1.07
C THR A 67 10.45 -39.59 2.46
N HIS A 68 9.37 -40.37 2.56
CA HIS A 68 8.99 -41.05 3.78
C HIS A 68 8.84 -42.55 3.53
N THR A 69 9.19 -43.34 4.52
CA THR A 69 9.11 -44.81 4.49
C THR A 69 8.12 -45.27 5.54
N HIS A 70 7.07 -45.97 5.13
CA HIS A 70 6.16 -46.65 6.05
C HIS A 70 6.53 -48.14 6.14
N ILE A 71 6.60 -48.67 7.36
CA ILE A 71 6.82 -50.09 7.64
C ILE A 71 5.51 -50.66 8.19
N HIS A 72 4.91 -51.61 7.47
CA HIS A 72 3.80 -52.42 7.97
C HIS A 72 4.28 -53.82 8.31
N ARG A 73 3.86 -54.32 9.47
CA ARG A 73 4.21 -55.65 9.99
C ARG A 73 3.14 -56.66 9.56
N GLY A 74 3.51 -57.62 8.71
CA GLY A 74 2.75 -58.85 8.50
C GLY A 74 2.45 -59.18 7.03
N THR A 75 3.12 -60.24 6.56
CA THR A 75 2.84 -61.09 5.38
C THR A 75 2.72 -60.39 4.01
N HIS A 76 3.85 -60.43 3.28
CA HIS A 76 4.11 -60.08 1.88
C HIS A 76 3.59 -58.72 1.39
N THR A 77 4.48 -57.73 1.39
CA THR A 77 4.20 -56.36 0.95
C THR A 77 5.03 -56.02 -0.28
N HIS A 78 4.38 -55.66 -1.39
CA HIS A 78 5.02 -55.00 -2.53
C HIS A 78 5.21 -53.50 -2.22
N THR A 79 6.43 -53.00 -2.40
CA THR A 79 6.78 -51.59 -2.20
C THR A 79 6.45 -50.81 -3.48
N HIS A 80 5.48 -49.90 -3.43
CA HIS A 80 5.27 -48.89 -4.47
C HIS A 80 5.76 -47.52 -3.99
N THR A 81 6.66 -46.92 -4.76
CA THR A 81 7.20 -45.58 -4.52
C THR A 81 6.36 -44.57 -5.30
N HIS A 82 5.69 -43.64 -4.60
CA HIS A 82 5.05 -42.48 -5.23
C HIS A 82 5.88 -41.22 -5.00
N THR A 83 6.28 -40.57 -6.09
CA THR A 83 6.99 -39.30 -6.07
C THR A 83 5.97 -38.16 -6.19
N HIS A 84 5.77 -37.39 -5.13
CA HIS A 84 5.01 -36.13 -5.19
C HIS A 84 5.98 -34.95 -5.36
N THR A 85 5.82 -34.21 -6.45
CA THR A 85 6.58 -32.98 -6.73
C THR A 85 5.75 -31.77 -6.30
N HIS A 86 6.18 -31.09 -5.22
CA HIS A 86 5.62 -29.80 -4.84
C HIS A 86 6.49 -28.67 -5.41
N THR A 87 5.93 -27.90 -6.34
CA THR A 87 6.57 -26.70 -6.89
C THR A 87 6.09 -25.48 -6.10
N PHE A 88 6.94 -24.96 -5.20
CA PHE A 88 6.70 -23.69 -4.52
C PHE A 88 7.44 -22.56 -5.25
N ILE A 89 6.69 -21.57 -5.75
CA ILE A 89 7.26 -20.34 -6.31
C ILE A 89 7.20 -19.26 -5.22
N ILE A 90 8.36 -18.89 -4.68
CA ILE A 90 8.48 -17.78 -3.72
C ILE A 90 8.80 -16.50 -4.51
N TYR A 91 7.91 -15.51 -4.47
CA TYR A 91 8.18 -14.16 -4.96
C TYR A 91 8.80 -13.33 -3.84
N VAL A 92 10.12 -13.13 -3.88
CA VAL A 92 10.80 -12.21 -2.96
C VAL A 92 10.83 -10.82 -3.60
N ALA A 93 10.04 -9.89 -3.06
CA ALA A 93 10.18 -8.48 -3.40
C ALA A 93 11.45 -7.95 -2.72
N THR A 94 12.47 -7.61 -3.50
CA THR A 94 13.62 -6.86 -2.99
C THR A 94 13.17 -5.44 -2.64
N TYR A 95 12.94 -5.18 -1.36
CA TYR A 95 12.78 -3.82 -0.88
C TYR A 95 14.16 -3.18 -0.88
N THR A 96 14.49 -2.44 -1.95
CA THR A 96 15.56 -1.46 -1.88
C THR A 96 15.13 -0.38 -0.90
N THR A 97 15.78 -0.34 0.26
CA THR A 97 15.72 0.80 1.16
C THR A 97 16.41 1.98 0.48
N GLY A 98 15.66 2.76 -0.29
CA GLY A 98 16.21 3.94 -0.95
C GLY A 98 15.29 4.51 -2.02
N SER A 99 14.72 5.69 -1.73
CA SER A 99 13.95 6.55 -2.63
C SER A 99 12.64 5.96 -3.16
N ALA A 100 11.59 6.80 -3.23
CA ALA A 100 10.34 6.45 -3.87
C ALA A 100 10.65 6.00 -5.31
N ALA A 101 10.58 4.69 -5.56
CA ALA A 101 10.85 4.09 -6.85
C ALA A 101 10.13 4.91 -7.93
N SER A 102 10.86 5.35 -8.96
CA SER A 102 10.25 5.88 -10.17
C SER A 102 9.16 4.90 -10.63
N CYS A 103 8.05 5.41 -11.17
CA CYS A 103 6.97 4.55 -11.66
C CYS A 103 7.49 3.69 -12.83
N GLY A 104 8.05 2.53 -12.51
CA GLY A 104 8.44 1.52 -13.46
C GLY A 104 7.28 0.56 -13.67
N ASN A 105 6.92 0.33 -14.92
CA ASN A 105 5.87 -0.64 -15.30
C ASN A 105 6.47 -1.98 -15.74
N ASN A 106 7.69 -2.28 -15.29
CA ASN A 106 8.42 -3.49 -15.66
C ASN A 106 8.04 -4.65 -14.75
N GLY A 107 7.74 -5.80 -15.35
CA GLY A 107 7.35 -7.00 -14.62
C GLY A 107 5.92 -6.96 -14.07
N PRO A 108 5.62 -7.74 -13.01
CA PRO A 108 4.26 -7.89 -12.49
C PRO A 108 3.78 -6.67 -11.70
N PHE A 109 4.68 -5.76 -11.31
CA PHE A 109 4.33 -4.54 -10.60
C PHE A 109 4.06 -3.39 -11.56
N LYS A 110 2.95 -2.68 -11.37
CA LYS A 110 2.57 -1.47 -12.12
C LYS A 110 2.42 -0.28 -11.17
N CYS A 111 2.76 0.92 -11.66
CA CYS A 111 2.64 2.18 -10.93
C CYS A 111 1.84 3.16 -11.80
N LEU A 112 0.69 3.59 -11.32
CA LEU A 112 -0.19 4.53 -12.00
C LEU A 112 -0.17 5.87 -11.27
N GLY A 113 -0.01 6.95 -12.02
CA GLY A 113 -0.10 8.31 -11.51
C GLY A 113 -1.56 8.77 -11.41
N ALA A 114 -1.83 9.78 -10.59
CA ALA A 114 -3.10 10.47 -10.64
C ALA A 114 -3.22 11.28 -11.94
N THR A 115 -4.30 11.07 -12.68
CA THR A 115 -4.68 11.83 -13.88
C THR A 115 -5.60 12.99 -13.54
N LYS A 116 -6.33 12.89 -12.43
CA LYS A 116 -7.11 13.97 -11.81
C LYS A 116 -7.05 13.85 -10.31
N ASP A 117 -6.93 14.95 -9.58
CA ASP A 117 -7.25 15.03 -8.17
C ASP A 117 -7.84 16.39 -7.77
N VAL A 118 -8.69 16.37 -6.75
CA VAL A 118 -9.27 17.59 -6.16
C VAL A 118 -9.84 17.23 -4.79
N TRP A 119 -10.01 18.23 -3.91
CA TRP A 119 -10.94 18.08 -2.79
C TRP A 119 -12.18 18.93 -3.02
N ILE A 120 -13.33 18.39 -2.61
CA ILE A 120 -14.60 19.11 -2.63
C ILE A 120 -14.94 19.62 -1.23
N GLU A 121 -15.30 20.89 -1.14
CA GLU A 121 -15.53 21.60 0.12
C GLU A 121 -16.71 22.56 0.04
N SER A 122 -16.74 23.38 -1.01
CA SER A 122 -17.73 24.43 -1.24
C SER A 122 -18.58 24.09 -2.47
N GLY A 123 -19.81 24.61 -2.53
CA GLY A 123 -20.70 24.45 -3.68
C GLY A 123 -20.30 25.28 -4.90
N TYR A 124 -19.45 26.30 -4.69
CA TYR A 124 -19.03 27.26 -5.72
C TYR A 124 -17.51 27.30 -5.92
N GLY A 125 -16.75 26.68 -5.01
CA GLY A 125 -15.28 26.65 -5.06
C GLY A 125 -14.77 25.34 -5.65
N ASN A 126 -13.84 25.45 -6.59
CA ASN A 126 -12.99 24.35 -7.06
C ASN A 126 -11.55 24.62 -6.62
N TYR A 127 -10.82 23.55 -6.29
CA TYR A 127 -9.51 23.66 -5.65
C TYR A 127 -8.42 22.84 -6.33
N ASN A 128 -8.57 22.53 -7.63
CA ASN A 128 -7.64 21.64 -8.33
C ASN A 128 -6.24 22.24 -8.58
N SER A 129 -6.07 23.56 -8.49
CA SER A 129 -4.78 24.21 -8.76
C SER A 129 -3.83 24.19 -7.56
N TYR A 130 -4.29 23.71 -6.41
CA TYR A 130 -3.50 23.68 -5.19
C TYR A 130 -2.55 22.49 -5.21
N ARG A 131 -1.37 22.67 -4.61
CA ARG A 131 -0.32 21.65 -4.54
C ARG A 131 -0.53 20.62 -3.42
N PHE A 132 -1.71 20.62 -2.83
CA PHE A 132 -2.09 19.73 -1.74
C PHE A 132 -3.58 19.40 -1.82
N LEU A 133 -3.93 18.26 -1.25
CA LEU A 133 -5.28 17.74 -1.10
C LEU A 133 -5.69 17.82 0.38
N ILE A 134 -6.98 17.98 0.69
CA ILE A 134 -7.46 18.05 2.07
C ILE A 134 -8.64 17.12 2.32
N PHE A 135 -8.60 16.31 3.37
CA PHE A 135 -9.81 15.67 3.90
C PHE A 135 -10.05 16.00 5.37
N GLY A 136 -11.30 15.81 5.80
CA GLY A 136 -11.75 16.13 7.15
C GLY A 136 -12.20 17.58 7.28
N LYS A 137 -12.27 18.07 8.51
CA LYS A 137 -12.82 19.39 8.83
C LYS A 137 -11.96 20.07 9.90
N HIS A 138 -11.62 21.33 9.63
CA HIS A 138 -11.12 22.21 10.66
C HIS A 138 -12.20 23.15 11.16
N VAL A 139 -12.05 23.59 12.40
CA VAL A 139 -13.06 24.36 13.14
C VAL A 139 -13.52 25.56 12.33
N TYR A 140 -14.85 25.77 12.25
CA TYR A 140 -15.54 26.81 11.48
C TYR A 140 -15.57 26.68 9.96
N TYR A 141 -14.92 25.67 9.39
CA TYR A 141 -14.89 25.48 7.94
C TYR A 141 -15.71 24.25 7.53
N PRO A 142 -16.12 24.16 6.26
CA PRO A 142 -16.81 22.99 5.76
C PRO A 142 -15.92 21.74 5.80
N LYS A 143 -16.58 20.59 5.87
CA LYS A 143 -15.97 19.28 5.68
C LYS A 143 -15.47 19.10 4.23
N LYS A 144 -14.49 18.22 4.07
CA LYS A 144 -13.77 18.04 2.80
C LYS A 144 -13.60 16.55 2.47
N ARG A 145 -13.77 16.20 1.19
CA ARG A 145 -13.56 14.86 0.64
C ARG A 145 -12.64 14.92 -0.57
N LEU A 146 -11.77 13.93 -0.74
CA LEU A 146 -10.85 13.84 -1.88
C LEU A 146 -11.49 13.05 -3.00
N LEU A 147 -11.26 13.48 -4.24
CA LEU A 147 -11.52 12.71 -5.45
C LEU A 147 -10.17 12.51 -6.15
N ILE A 148 -9.84 11.27 -6.51
CA ILE A 148 -8.59 10.97 -7.22
C ILE A 148 -8.87 9.93 -8.30
N GLN A 149 -8.52 10.24 -9.54
CA GLN A 149 -8.55 9.35 -10.69
C GLN A 149 -7.10 9.02 -11.10
N PHE A 150 -6.84 7.77 -11.50
CA PHE A 150 -5.53 7.31 -11.92
C PHE A 150 -5.45 7.07 -13.42
N ASP A 151 -4.25 6.84 -13.94
CA ASP A 151 -4.04 6.31 -15.29
C ASP A 151 -4.81 4.99 -15.50
N ASP A 152 -5.08 4.65 -16.75
CA ASP A 152 -5.68 3.36 -17.09
C ASP A 152 -4.73 2.20 -16.78
N ILE A 153 -5.29 1.08 -16.32
CA ILE A 153 -4.50 -0.13 -16.05
C ILE A 153 -3.97 -0.67 -17.40
N PRO A 154 -2.65 -0.81 -17.58
CA PRO A 154 -2.07 -1.25 -18.85
C PRO A 154 -2.63 -2.59 -19.32
N SER A 155 -2.75 -2.76 -20.64
CA SER A 155 -3.14 -4.05 -21.23
C SER A 155 -2.19 -5.20 -20.85
N SER A 156 -0.92 -4.89 -20.60
CA SER A 156 0.12 -5.82 -20.13
C SER A 156 -0.06 -6.28 -18.68
N CYS A 157 -0.92 -5.64 -17.89
CA CYS A 157 -1.36 -6.18 -16.61
C CYS A 157 -2.41 -7.25 -16.88
N GLY A 158 -2.14 -8.50 -16.48
CA GLY A 158 -3.12 -9.58 -16.53
C GLY A 158 -4.22 -9.41 -15.48
N LYS A 159 -4.37 -10.39 -14.60
CA LYS A 159 -5.29 -10.32 -13.46
C LYS A 159 -4.69 -9.48 -12.35
N VAL A 160 -5.46 -8.52 -11.83
CA VAL A 160 -5.06 -7.72 -10.67
C VAL A 160 -5.12 -8.58 -9.40
N VAL A 161 -3.95 -8.87 -8.82
CA VAL A 161 -3.80 -9.60 -7.56
C VAL A 161 -4.15 -8.68 -6.40
N TRP A 162 -3.47 -7.53 -6.29
CA TRP A 162 -3.78 -6.47 -5.33
C TRP A 162 -3.54 -5.09 -5.94
N ALA A 163 -4.18 -4.07 -5.37
CA ALA A 163 -3.93 -2.66 -5.70
C ALA A 163 -3.95 -1.80 -4.44
N LYS A 164 -2.92 -0.96 -4.26
CA LYS A 164 -2.78 -0.08 -3.09
C LYS A 164 -2.52 1.36 -3.49
N LEU A 165 -3.34 2.25 -2.96
CA LEU A 165 -3.23 3.68 -3.09
C LEU A 165 -2.38 4.27 -1.95
N TYR A 166 -1.43 5.11 -2.31
CA TYR A 166 -0.58 5.84 -1.39
C TYR A 166 -0.73 7.35 -1.57
N LEU A 167 -1.04 8.05 -0.47
CA LEU A 167 -1.01 9.50 -0.38
C LEU A 167 0.06 9.95 0.62
N LYS A 168 0.99 10.80 0.17
CA LYS A 168 2.04 11.32 1.02
C LYS A 168 1.48 12.41 1.94
N TYR A 169 1.62 12.22 3.25
CA TYR A 169 1.26 13.25 4.22
C TYR A 169 2.13 14.49 4.03
N TYR A 170 1.48 15.66 3.98
CA TYR A 170 2.15 16.94 3.87
C TYR A 170 2.24 17.60 5.24
N TYR A 171 1.11 18.04 5.79
CA TYR A 171 1.00 18.56 7.15
C TYR A 171 -0.48 18.65 7.57
N SER A 172 -0.74 18.92 8.83
CA SER A 172 -2.09 19.13 9.36
C SER A 172 -2.30 20.60 9.69
N HIS A 173 -3.39 21.19 9.22
CA HIS A 173 -3.61 22.62 9.30
C HIS A 173 -4.80 22.99 10.19
N LYS A 174 -4.70 24.16 10.80
CA LYS A 174 -5.78 24.89 11.47
C LYS A 174 -5.54 26.39 11.30
N PRO A 175 -6.58 27.23 11.38
CA PRO A 175 -6.39 28.67 11.54
C PRO A 175 -5.52 28.99 12.77
N SER A 176 -4.70 30.04 12.69
CA SER A 176 -3.77 30.40 13.76
C SER A 176 -4.49 30.80 15.06
N TRP A 177 -5.64 31.47 14.93
CA TRP A 177 -6.47 31.94 16.04
C TRP A 177 -7.35 30.86 16.69
N VAL A 178 -7.36 29.64 16.17
CA VAL A 178 -8.13 28.52 16.72
C VAL A 178 -7.21 27.57 17.47
N ASN A 179 -7.61 27.15 18.68
CA ASN A 179 -6.99 26.01 19.35
C ASN A 179 -7.70 24.71 18.92
N ALA A 180 -7.18 24.04 17.88
CA ALA A 180 -7.74 22.79 17.36
C ALA A 180 -6.88 21.60 17.79
N LYS A 181 -7.53 20.51 18.17
CA LYS A 181 -6.87 19.27 18.57
C LYS A 181 -6.47 18.44 17.34
N ASP A 182 -5.39 17.68 17.49
CA ASP A 182 -5.08 16.57 16.62
C ASP A 182 -6.03 15.41 16.94
N ILE A 183 -6.75 14.94 15.93
CA ILE A 183 -7.68 13.82 16.07
C ILE A 183 -7.34 12.75 15.04
N HIS A 184 -7.49 11.49 15.44
CA HIS A 184 -7.42 10.38 14.51
C HIS A 184 -8.66 10.43 13.62
N ARG A 185 -8.46 10.18 12.32
CA ARG A 185 -9.56 10.12 11.37
C ARG A 185 -9.76 8.68 10.95
N THR A 186 -10.99 8.20 11.01
CA THR A 186 -11.38 6.93 10.39
C THR A 186 -11.68 7.22 8.93
N VAL A 187 -10.77 6.82 8.05
CA VAL A 187 -10.77 7.11 6.63
C VAL A 187 -11.39 5.95 5.88
N GLN A 188 -12.29 6.25 4.95
CA GLN A 188 -12.88 5.28 4.05
C GLN A 188 -12.67 5.68 2.60
N VAL A 189 -12.63 4.67 1.73
CA VAL A 189 -12.48 4.84 0.28
C VAL A 189 -13.58 4.09 -0.46
N HIS A 190 -14.17 4.74 -1.46
CA HIS A 190 -15.23 4.18 -2.30
C HIS A 190 -14.92 4.40 -3.77
N GLN A 191 -15.29 3.45 -4.62
CA GLN A 191 -15.18 3.59 -6.08
C GLN A 191 -16.22 4.59 -6.58
N ILE A 192 -15.79 5.57 -7.38
CA ILE A 192 -16.71 6.53 -8.02
C ILE A 192 -17.33 5.90 -9.27
N LYS A 193 -18.63 6.12 -9.46
CA LYS A 193 -19.44 5.57 -10.56
C LYS A 193 -19.83 6.61 -11.60
N LYS A 194 -19.57 7.89 -11.35
CA LYS A 194 -19.93 9.01 -12.22
C LYS A 194 -18.70 9.79 -12.64
N ASP A 195 -18.63 10.12 -13.92
CA ASP A 195 -17.58 10.99 -14.43
C ASP A 195 -17.64 12.39 -13.81
N TRP A 196 -16.47 12.97 -13.59
CA TRP A 196 -16.28 14.30 -13.02
C TRP A 196 -15.13 15.03 -13.71
N SER A 197 -15.21 16.36 -13.69
CA SER A 197 -14.20 17.24 -14.25
C SER A 197 -13.42 17.87 -13.11
N GLU A 198 -12.11 17.65 -13.11
CA GLU A 198 -11.23 18.16 -12.06
C GLU A 198 -11.32 19.68 -11.88
N THR A 199 -11.39 20.43 -12.98
CA THR A 199 -11.47 21.89 -12.98
C THR A 199 -12.86 22.43 -12.63
N GLN A 200 -13.86 21.56 -12.45
CA GLN A 200 -15.27 21.96 -12.25
C GLN A 200 -15.94 21.30 -11.05
N ALA A 201 -15.34 20.24 -10.47
CA ALA A 201 -15.93 19.52 -9.37
C ALA A 201 -15.98 20.40 -8.10
N THR A 202 -17.14 20.42 -7.47
CA THR A 202 -17.45 21.13 -6.22
C THR A 202 -18.22 20.18 -5.29
N SER A 203 -18.63 20.65 -4.11
CA SER A 203 -19.50 19.83 -3.25
C SER A 203 -20.92 19.64 -3.81
N ILE A 204 -21.35 20.43 -4.81
CA ILE A 204 -22.69 20.34 -5.41
C ILE A 204 -22.64 19.75 -6.82
N TYR A 205 -21.61 20.09 -7.59
CA TYR A 205 -21.50 19.77 -9.02
C TYR A 205 -20.32 18.85 -9.29
N ARG A 206 -20.51 17.83 -10.13
CA ARG A 206 -19.41 16.98 -10.64
C ARG A 206 -18.79 17.53 -11.92
N LYS A 207 -19.57 18.31 -12.66
CA LYS A 207 -19.21 19.06 -13.86
C LYS A 207 -20.08 20.31 -13.90
N SER A 208 -19.70 21.30 -14.69
CA SER A 208 -20.50 22.51 -14.87
C SER A 208 -21.96 22.16 -15.24
N GLY A 209 -22.93 22.69 -14.49
CA GLY A 209 -24.36 22.44 -14.67
C GLY A 209 -24.85 21.03 -14.28
N VAL A 210 -23.96 20.10 -13.90
CA VAL A 210 -24.32 18.71 -13.59
C VAL A 210 -24.04 18.40 -12.12
N LYS A 211 -25.11 18.19 -11.36
CA LYS A 211 -25.06 17.94 -9.91
C LYS A 211 -24.58 16.52 -9.58
N TRP A 212 -24.00 16.38 -8.40
CA TRP A 212 -23.97 15.11 -7.67
C TRP A 212 -25.40 14.72 -7.27
N SER A 213 -25.64 13.43 -7.03
CA SER A 213 -26.93 12.93 -6.56
C SER A 213 -27.25 13.43 -5.14
N LYS A 214 -26.21 13.66 -4.32
CA LYS A 214 -26.28 14.37 -3.03
C LYS A 214 -25.08 15.31 -2.88
N THR A 215 -25.22 16.34 -2.05
CA THR A 215 -24.08 17.20 -1.71
C THR A 215 -22.94 16.36 -1.12
N TYR A 216 -21.71 16.70 -1.49
CA TYR A 216 -20.49 15.96 -1.17
C TYR A 216 -20.38 14.56 -1.77
N LEU A 217 -21.08 14.29 -2.89
CA LEU A 217 -21.07 13.00 -3.58
C LEU A 217 -21.77 11.90 -2.75
N ALA A 218 -22.80 11.28 -3.32
CA ALA A 218 -23.58 10.25 -2.65
C ALA A 218 -22.84 8.89 -2.58
N LEU A 219 -22.69 8.37 -1.35
CA LEU A 219 -22.07 7.08 -1.04
C LEU A 219 -23.13 5.98 -0.85
N ASP A 220 -24.14 5.93 -1.72
CA ASP A 220 -25.29 5.01 -1.62
C ASP A 220 -25.50 4.19 -2.91
N GLY A 221 -24.48 4.14 -3.77
CA GLY A 221 -24.53 3.46 -5.06
C GLY A 221 -24.89 4.37 -6.25
N SER A 222 -25.32 5.62 -5.99
CA SER A 222 -25.69 6.57 -7.05
C SER A 222 -24.48 7.30 -7.67
N ASP A 223 -23.61 7.91 -6.86
CA ASP A 223 -22.39 8.59 -7.33
C ASP A 223 -21.11 7.78 -7.07
N ALA A 224 -21.04 7.06 -5.96
CA ALA A 224 -20.02 6.07 -5.64
C ALA A 224 -20.65 4.79 -5.05
N ASN A 225 -19.89 3.70 -4.98
CA ASN A 225 -20.32 2.47 -4.31
C ASN A 225 -20.73 2.75 -2.86
N ALA A 226 -21.79 2.06 -2.41
CA ALA A 226 -22.30 2.21 -1.06
C ALA A 226 -21.29 1.69 -0.02
N ASP A 227 -20.78 0.49 -0.28
CA ASP A 227 -19.79 -0.14 0.59
C ASP A 227 -18.41 0.49 0.38
N SER A 228 -17.68 0.69 1.50
CA SER A 228 -16.28 1.10 1.45
C SER A 228 -15.41 -0.07 1.01
N ILE A 229 -14.45 0.18 0.13
CA ILE A 229 -13.48 -0.83 -0.32
C ILE A 229 -12.46 -1.13 0.78
N ASP A 230 -12.08 -0.10 1.54
CA ASP A 230 -11.15 -0.20 2.66
C ASP A 230 -11.45 0.88 3.71
N THR A 231 -11.04 0.59 4.94
CA THR A 231 -11.12 1.49 6.09
C THR A 231 -9.78 1.52 6.82
N ALA A 232 -9.24 2.71 7.02
CA ALA A 232 -8.00 2.91 7.75
C ALA A 232 -8.17 3.94 8.87
N THR A 233 -7.41 3.81 9.96
CA THR A 233 -7.24 4.92 10.91
C THR A 233 -5.98 5.69 10.54
N PHE A 234 -6.13 6.99 10.28
CA PHE A 234 -5.03 7.86 9.90
C PHE A 234 -4.73 8.89 10.99
N PRO A 235 -3.58 8.80 11.68
CA PRO A 235 -3.14 9.84 12.58
C PRO A 235 -2.40 10.95 11.81
N PRO A 236 -2.44 12.20 12.30
CA PRO A 236 -1.77 13.33 11.68
C PRO A 236 -0.28 13.14 11.38
N ALA A 237 0.46 12.29 12.10
CA ALA A 237 1.92 12.16 11.93
C ALA A 237 2.35 11.02 10.99
N LYS A 238 1.43 10.21 10.44
CA LYS A 238 1.81 9.06 9.61
C LYS A 238 2.35 9.54 8.26
N PRO A 239 3.52 9.06 7.78
CA PRO A 239 4.16 9.59 6.58
C PRO A 239 3.39 9.33 5.29
N TRP A 240 2.49 8.33 5.29
CA TRP A 240 1.70 7.90 4.15
C TRP A 240 0.34 7.37 4.61
N LEU A 241 -0.73 7.80 3.95
CA LEU A 241 -2.00 7.10 3.98
C LEU A 241 -1.92 5.99 2.94
N GLU A 242 -2.18 4.76 3.36
CA GLU A 242 -2.24 3.56 2.52
C GLU A 242 -3.68 3.05 2.57
N LEU A 243 -4.25 2.77 1.39
CA LEU A 243 -5.60 2.24 1.22
C LEU A 243 -5.57 1.12 0.19
N GLU A 244 -6.14 -0.04 0.51
CA GLU A 244 -6.28 -1.14 -0.43
C GLU A 244 -7.51 -0.92 -1.33
N ILE A 245 -7.29 -0.77 -2.63
CA ILE A 245 -8.37 -0.54 -3.61
C ILE A 245 -8.43 -1.65 -4.66
N THR A 246 -8.04 -2.87 -4.27
CA THR A 246 -7.98 -4.06 -5.12
C THR A 246 -9.30 -4.30 -5.86
N GLU A 247 -10.44 -4.10 -5.20
CA GLU A 247 -11.76 -4.27 -5.82
C GLU A 247 -11.98 -3.28 -6.97
N ALA A 248 -11.77 -1.98 -6.74
CA ALA A 248 -11.92 -0.96 -7.78
C ALA A 248 -10.99 -1.20 -8.98
N ALA A 249 -9.74 -1.56 -8.72
CA ALA A 249 -8.79 -1.87 -9.77
C ALA A 249 -9.20 -3.10 -10.60
N ARG A 250 -9.77 -4.14 -9.97
CA ARG A 250 -10.33 -5.30 -10.69
C ARG A 250 -11.53 -4.90 -11.53
N ASN A 251 -12.42 -4.08 -11.01
CA ASN A 251 -13.59 -3.58 -11.75
C ASN A 251 -13.15 -2.79 -13.00
N TRP A 252 -12.18 -1.89 -12.88
CA TRP A 252 -11.63 -1.14 -14.00
C TRP A 252 -10.97 -2.06 -15.04
N LYS A 253 -10.20 -3.05 -14.58
CA LYS A 253 -9.58 -4.04 -15.48
C LYS A 253 -10.62 -4.88 -16.22
N ASN A 254 -11.76 -5.16 -15.59
CA ASN A 254 -12.86 -5.95 -16.15
C ASN A 254 -13.84 -5.11 -17.01
N GLY A 255 -13.50 -3.86 -17.32
CA GLY A 255 -14.21 -3.03 -18.30
C GLY A 255 -15.08 -1.92 -17.71
N GLU A 256 -15.18 -1.80 -16.39
CA GLU A 256 -15.79 -0.61 -15.79
C GLU A 256 -14.94 0.64 -16.07
N LYS A 257 -15.60 1.78 -16.27
CA LYS A 257 -14.89 3.05 -16.44
C LYS A 257 -14.19 3.44 -15.14
N ASN A 258 -12.89 3.72 -15.23
CA ASN A 258 -12.12 4.28 -14.13
C ASN A 258 -12.50 5.76 -13.94
N TYR A 259 -13.42 6.05 -13.02
CA TYR A 259 -13.68 7.42 -12.54
C TYR A 259 -12.94 7.74 -11.24
N GLY A 260 -12.04 6.86 -10.81
CA GLY A 260 -11.28 7.01 -9.59
C GLY A 260 -12.03 6.63 -8.32
N VAL A 261 -11.55 7.18 -7.21
CA VAL A 261 -12.05 6.91 -5.86
C VAL A 261 -12.33 8.21 -5.12
N VAL A 262 -13.30 8.14 -4.19
CA VAL A 262 -13.54 9.17 -3.19
C VAL A 262 -12.97 8.71 -1.86
N ILE A 263 -12.24 9.59 -1.18
CA ILE A 263 -11.65 9.34 0.14
C ILE A 263 -12.20 10.37 1.11
N TRP A 264 -12.69 9.91 2.24
CA TRP A 264 -13.34 10.75 3.24
C TRP A 264 -13.10 10.21 4.65
N ALA A 265 -13.36 11.04 5.65
CA ALA A 265 -13.37 10.62 7.04
C ALA A 265 -14.80 10.33 7.48
N THR A 266 -15.10 9.19 8.09
CA THR A 266 -16.43 8.91 8.64
C THR A 266 -16.79 9.90 9.75
N ASN A 267 -15.78 10.40 10.46
CA ASN A 267 -15.89 11.49 11.41
C ASN A 267 -15.56 12.87 10.79
N GLU A 268 -15.99 13.10 9.54
CA GLU A 268 -15.77 14.36 8.81
C GLU A 268 -16.46 15.58 9.42
N ASN A 269 -17.43 15.39 10.33
CA ASN A 269 -18.09 16.50 11.02
C ASN A 269 -17.33 16.94 12.29
N ASP A 270 -16.39 16.12 12.77
CA ASP A 270 -15.59 16.42 13.97
C ASP A 270 -14.58 17.52 13.66
N ASP A 271 -14.60 18.53 14.53
CA ASP A 271 -13.70 19.65 14.49
C ASP A 271 -12.30 19.24 15.00
N GLY A 272 -11.29 19.45 14.17
CA GLY A 272 -9.89 19.19 14.51
C GLY A 272 -8.96 19.93 13.56
N ARG A 273 -7.73 19.46 13.40
CA ARG A 273 -6.92 19.87 12.25
C ARG A 273 -7.42 19.15 10.98
N ASP A 274 -7.40 19.86 9.86
CA ASP A 274 -7.54 19.21 8.55
C ASP A 274 -6.25 18.47 8.21
N ILE A 275 -6.35 17.40 7.43
CA ILE A 275 -5.19 16.60 7.04
C ILE A 275 -4.89 16.89 5.58
N ARG A 276 -3.64 17.29 5.29
CA ARG A 276 -3.19 17.60 3.94
C ARG A 276 -2.26 16.56 3.38
N PHE A 277 -2.45 16.24 2.11
CA PHE A 277 -1.58 15.37 1.32
C PHE A 277 -1.02 16.17 0.16
N PHE A 278 0.09 15.73 -0.42
CA PHE A 278 0.54 16.32 -1.68
C PHE A 278 -0.42 15.95 -2.82
N SER A 279 -0.75 16.92 -3.68
CA SER A 279 -1.56 16.69 -4.90
C SER A 279 -0.66 16.37 -6.10
N ARG A 280 -1.27 16.05 -7.24
CA ARG A 280 -0.58 15.85 -8.52
C ARG A 280 0.13 17.12 -9.01
N GLU A 281 -0.31 18.31 -8.61
CA GLU A 281 0.30 19.60 -8.94
C GLU A 281 1.62 19.84 -8.18
N TYR A 282 1.93 19.02 -7.17
CA TYR A 282 3.17 19.15 -6.43
C TYR A 282 4.39 18.90 -7.32
N TRP A 283 5.41 19.74 -7.23
CA TRP A 283 6.53 19.73 -8.17
C TRP A 283 7.41 18.47 -8.04
N TYR A 284 7.51 17.88 -6.85
CA TYR A 284 8.20 16.59 -6.68
C TYR A 284 7.27 15.42 -7.00
N SER A 285 7.48 14.80 -8.16
CA SER A 285 6.68 13.68 -8.67
C SER A 285 6.69 12.42 -7.78
N THR A 286 7.67 12.31 -6.88
CA THR A 286 7.77 11.23 -5.89
C THR A 286 6.77 11.36 -4.74
N TYR A 287 6.21 12.54 -4.50
CA TYR A 287 5.26 12.78 -3.41
C TYR A 287 3.79 12.80 -3.88
N ARG A 288 3.56 12.85 -5.18
CA ARG A 288 2.22 12.85 -5.77
C ARG A 288 1.46 11.55 -5.44
N PRO A 289 0.12 11.56 -5.49
CA PRO A 289 -0.68 10.35 -5.33
C PRO A 289 -0.25 9.24 -6.30
N ARG A 290 -0.17 7.99 -5.81
CA ARG A 290 0.22 6.83 -6.61
C ARG A 290 -0.61 5.61 -6.29
N LEU A 291 -0.94 4.86 -7.33
CA LEU A 291 -1.56 3.55 -7.23
C LEU A 291 -0.56 2.48 -7.68
N TYR A 292 -0.21 1.58 -6.78
CA TYR A 292 0.61 0.42 -7.07
C TYR A 292 -0.28 -0.81 -7.26
N LEU A 293 0.04 -1.63 -8.26
CA LEU A 293 -0.68 -2.86 -8.56
C LEU A 293 0.30 -4.01 -8.69
N LEU A 294 -0.13 -5.20 -8.27
CA LEU A 294 0.48 -6.46 -8.64
C LEU A 294 -0.45 -7.20 -9.61
N CYS A 295 0.09 -7.63 -10.74
CA CYS A 295 -0.62 -8.37 -11.78
C CYS A 295 -0.05 -9.79 -11.95
N ASN A 296 -0.91 -10.77 -12.22
CA ASN A 296 -0.50 -12.12 -12.62
C ASN A 296 -1.18 -12.60 -13.91
#